data_AF-A0A836H913-F1
#
_entry.id   AF-A0A836H913-F1
#
_cell.length_a   1.000
_cell.length_b   1.000
_cell.length_c   1.000
_cell.angle_alpha   90.00
_cell.angle_beta   90.00
_cell.angle_gamma   90.00
#
_symmetry.space_group_name_H-M   'P 1'
#
loop_
_entity.id
_entity.type
_entity.pdbx_description
1 polymer ?
#
loop_
_entity_poly.entity_id
_entity_poly.type
_entity_poly.pdbx_seq_one_letter_code
_entity_poly.pdbx_strand_id
1 'polypeptide(L)'
;MRRLQRTPLRLGALTVTQRTIIPGHIPTEGTRPDGSSQGWEMRRGHHLQSSVGLHTPMKTACGREFNPQVYYEVLQACCDQQWLVAIQRELRTDTEYINYLRQHGGVAKDMRMLTEGVQHDDEFMAKLKEKLKTDEKMSLTLCAVQESYERIRKKRDLHETQVAADGGRDPYASMKSSRKGSFGSQLPQF
;
A
#
# COMPACT_ATOMS: atom_id res chain seq x y z
N MET A 1 -18.82 27.45 -65.06
CA MET A 1 -17.74 26.56 -64.61
C MET A 1 -16.62 27.39 -63.96
N ARG A 2 -16.43 27.29 -62.65
CA ARG A 2 -15.31 27.92 -61.92
C ARG A 2 -14.68 26.85 -61.02
N ARG A 3 -13.44 26.47 -61.32
CA ARG A 3 -12.64 25.51 -60.55
C ARG A 3 -12.12 26.21 -59.29
N LEU A 4 -12.56 25.77 -58.12
CA LEU A 4 -11.90 26.07 -56.86
C LEU A 4 -10.83 25.01 -56.62
N GLN A 5 -9.57 25.40 -56.77
CA GLN A 5 -8.42 24.61 -56.32
C GLN A 5 -8.42 24.60 -54.78
N ARG A 6 -8.62 23.43 -54.18
CA ARG A 6 -8.35 23.21 -52.76
C ARG A 6 -6.89 22.79 -52.63
N THR A 7 -6.09 23.66 -52.02
CA THR A 7 -4.76 23.38 -51.50
C THR A 7 -4.83 22.32 -50.40
N PRO A 8 -3.92 21.33 -50.38
CA PRO A 8 -3.79 20.42 -49.24
C PRO A 8 -3.04 21.13 -48.11
N LEU A 9 -3.74 21.44 -47.02
CA LEU A 9 -3.10 21.76 -45.74
C LEU A 9 -2.41 20.50 -45.23
N ARG A 10 -1.07 20.50 -45.29
CA ARG A 10 -0.24 19.54 -44.57
C ARG A 10 -0.47 19.75 -43.07
N LEU A 11 -1.24 18.87 -42.44
CA LEU A 11 -1.16 18.67 -41.00
C LEU A 11 0.21 18.08 -40.71
N GLY A 12 1.12 18.92 -40.22
CA GLY A 12 2.38 18.48 -39.64
C GLY A 12 2.08 17.52 -38.49
N ALA A 13 2.57 16.30 -38.63
CA ALA A 13 2.58 15.32 -37.55
C ALA A 13 3.36 15.92 -36.38
N LEU A 14 2.66 16.20 -35.27
CA LEU A 14 3.29 16.42 -33.99
C LEU A 14 3.90 15.08 -33.59
N THR A 15 5.19 14.91 -33.88
CA THR A 15 5.99 13.84 -33.32
C THR A 15 6.02 14.03 -31.82
N VAL A 16 5.15 13.30 -31.11
CA VAL A 16 5.31 13.04 -29.69
C VAL A 16 6.60 12.25 -29.57
N THR A 17 7.70 12.94 -29.29
CA THR A 17 8.94 12.34 -28.81
C THR A 17 8.60 11.58 -27.54
N GLN A 18 8.40 10.28 -27.67
CA GLN A 18 8.32 9.32 -26.58
C GLN A 18 9.67 9.35 -25.88
N ARG A 19 9.77 10.12 -24.79
CA ARG A 19 10.92 10.01 -23.88
C ARG A 19 10.83 8.65 -23.21
N THR A 20 11.68 7.72 -23.65
CA THR A 20 11.99 6.49 -22.93
C THR A 20 12.53 6.87 -21.55
N ILE A 21 11.70 6.63 -20.53
CA ILE A 21 12.08 6.74 -19.13
C ILE A 21 12.74 5.41 -18.76
N ILE A 22 14.04 5.45 -18.46
CA ILE A 22 14.76 4.36 -17.80
C ILE A 22 14.37 4.43 -16.31
N PRO A 23 13.82 3.36 -15.69
CA PRO A 23 13.56 3.36 -14.26
C PRO A 23 14.90 3.33 -13.51
N GLY A 24 15.19 4.36 -12.72
CA GLY A 24 16.33 4.35 -11.78
C GLY A 24 17.19 5.60 -11.66
N HIS A 25 16.94 6.68 -12.42
CA HIS A 25 17.76 7.90 -12.30
C HIS A 25 16.95 9.11 -11.79
N ILE A 26 17.34 9.61 -10.62
CA ILE A 26 16.94 10.92 -10.09
C ILE A 26 17.72 11.99 -10.89
N PRO A 27 17.09 13.08 -11.36
CA PRO A 27 17.79 14.13 -12.10
C PRO A 27 18.70 14.93 -11.16
N THR A 28 20.02 14.84 -11.35
CA THR A 28 20.99 15.79 -10.81
C THR A 28 21.36 16.79 -11.90
N GLU A 29 20.72 17.96 -11.90
CA GLU A 29 21.27 19.14 -12.53
C GLU A 29 22.18 19.89 -11.55
N GLY A 30 23.35 20.32 -12.03
CA GLY A 30 24.20 21.26 -11.30
C GLY A 30 25.69 21.09 -11.57
N THR A 31 26.14 21.31 -12.79
CA THR A 31 27.57 21.46 -13.10
C THR A 31 28.06 22.81 -12.58
N ARG A 32 28.78 22.83 -11.45
CA ARG A 32 29.76 23.87 -11.14
C ARG A 32 30.81 23.36 -10.13
N PRO A 33 32.11 23.59 -10.35
CA PRO A 33 33.16 23.07 -9.49
C PRO A 33 33.56 24.13 -8.47
N ASP A 34 32.98 24.08 -7.28
CA ASP A 34 33.61 24.39 -5.98
C ASP A 34 32.54 24.53 -4.90
N GLY A 35 32.77 23.91 -3.75
CA GLY A 35 32.03 24.20 -2.52
C GLY A 35 31.35 23.00 -1.88
N SER A 36 32.02 22.46 -0.87
CA SER A 36 31.42 22.00 0.40
C SER A 36 30.19 21.08 0.30
N SER A 37 30.45 19.78 0.42
CA SER A 37 29.49 18.71 0.68
C SER A 37 28.73 18.93 2.00
N GLN A 38 27.65 19.73 2.00
CA GLN A 38 26.75 19.84 3.16
C GLN A 38 25.32 20.32 2.79
N GLY A 39 24.87 20.10 1.56
CA GLY A 39 23.56 20.58 1.07
C GLY A 39 22.35 19.67 1.33
N TRP A 40 22.55 18.38 1.67
CA TRP A 40 21.44 17.41 1.82
C TRP A 40 20.85 17.37 3.24
N GLU A 41 21.56 17.87 4.26
CA GLU A 41 21.11 17.79 5.66
C GLU A 41 20.26 18.99 6.10
N MET A 42 20.40 20.16 5.49
CA MET A 42 19.73 21.38 5.98
C MET A 42 18.27 21.55 5.55
N ARG A 43 17.71 20.64 4.73
CA ARG A 43 16.28 20.69 4.33
C ARG A 43 15.35 19.91 5.26
N ARG A 44 15.86 19.31 6.36
CA ARG A 44 15.07 18.57 7.35
C ARG A 44 14.75 19.36 8.64
N GLY A 45 15.05 20.66 8.68
CA GLY A 45 15.13 21.41 9.94
C GLY A 45 13.86 22.04 10.51
N HIS A 46 12.77 22.23 9.75
CA HIS A 46 11.68 23.12 10.21
C HIS A 46 10.25 22.52 10.25
N HIS A 47 10.10 21.19 10.17
CA HIS A 47 8.77 20.57 10.37
C HIS A 47 8.76 19.18 11.04
N LEU A 48 9.92 18.62 11.41
CA LEU A 48 10.02 17.19 11.77
C LEU A 48 10.14 16.91 13.28
N GLN A 49 10.09 17.92 14.15
CA GLN A 49 10.15 17.67 15.60
C GLN A 49 8.82 17.18 16.20
N SER A 50 7.68 17.48 15.57
CA SER A 50 6.35 17.11 16.10
C SER A 50 5.95 15.66 15.84
N SER A 51 6.60 14.96 14.90
CA SER A 51 6.27 13.58 14.50
C SER A 51 7.22 12.52 15.07
N VAL A 52 8.20 12.93 15.89
CA VAL A 52 9.18 12.02 16.48
C VAL A 52 8.48 11.03 17.41
N GLY A 53 8.56 9.74 17.08
CA GLY A 53 7.95 8.66 17.87
C GLY A 53 6.50 8.33 17.51
N LEU A 54 5.85 9.07 16.60
CA LEU A 54 4.51 8.71 16.10
C LEU A 54 4.56 7.45 15.23
N HIS A 55 5.63 7.29 14.45
CA HIS A 55 5.81 6.15 13.54
C HIS A 55 6.64 5.00 14.10
N THR A 56 7.03 5.06 15.37
CA THR A 56 7.80 3.98 16.00
C THR A 56 6.88 2.82 16.43
N PRO A 57 7.33 1.56 16.26
CA PRO A 57 6.64 0.41 16.82
C PRO A 57 6.45 0.52 18.33
N MET A 58 5.36 -0.06 18.84
CA MET A 58 5.06 -0.08 20.27
C MET A 58 4.35 -1.36 20.69
N LYS A 59 4.48 -1.73 21.96
CA LYS A 59 3.66 -2.78 22.58
C LYS A 59 2.25 -2.26 22.84
N THR A 60 1.26 -3.11 22.59
CA THR A 60 -0.16 -2.79 22.78
C THR A 60 -0.77 -3.54 23.97
N ALA A 61 -2.04 -3.26 24.29
CA ALA A 61 -2.77 -3.94 25.36
C ALA A 61 -2.88 -5.47 25.16
N CYS A 62 -2.94 -5.95 23.92
CA CYS A 62 -2.94 -7.38 23.62
C CYS A 62 -1.54 -8.05 23.69
N GLY A 63 -0.49 -7.31 24.10
CA GLY A 63 0.88 -7.82 24.22
C GLY A 63 1.64 -7.96 22.90
N ARG A 64 0.96 -7.86 21.76
CA ARG A 64 1.55 -7.85 20.42
C ARG A 64 2.18 -6.48 20.12
N GLU A 65 3.00 -6.43 19.07
CA GLU A 65 3.59 -5.19 18.61
C GLU A 65 2.70 -4.55 17.54
N PHE A 66 2.48 -3.25 17.65
CA PHE A 66 1.85 -2.45 16.61
C PHE A 66 2.89 -1.57 15.96
N ASN A 67 3.02 -1.68 14.64
CA ASN A 67 3.94 -0.88 13.85
C ASN A 67 3.17 0.14 12.99
N PRO A 68 3.21 1.44 13.31
CA PRO A 68 2.51 2.47 12.54
C PRO A 68 2.83 2.46 11.04
N GLN A 69 4.07 2.15 10.65
CA GLN A 69 4.45 2.10 9.25
C GLN A 69 3.71 0.98 8.50
N VAL A 70 3.67 -0.22 9.09
CA VAL A 70 2.95 -1.38 8.54
C VAL A 70 1.45 -1.11 8.51
N TYR A 71 0.93 -0.35 9.47
CA TYR A 71 -0.49 0.05 9.46
C TYR A 71 -0.84 0.87 8.22
N TYR A 72 -0.01 1.84 7.83
CA TYR A 72 -0.24 2.59 6.59
C TYR A 72 -0.14 1.71 5.33
N GLU A 73 0.79 0.77 5.30
CA GLU A 73 0.89 -0.19 4.20
C GLU A 73 -0.37 -1.08 4.10
N VAL A 74 -0.90 -1.52 5.25
CA VAL A 74 -2.17 -2.25 5.33
C VAL A 74 -3.32 -1.41 4.79
N LEU A 75 -3.42 -0.13 5.17
CA LEU A 75 -4.47 0.76 4.66
C LEU A 75 -4.42 0.88 3.14
N GLN A 76 -3.22 1.05 2.58
CA GLN A 76 -3.02 1.08 1.13
C GLN A 76 -3.36 -0.26 0.46
N ALA A 77 -2.96 -1.38 1.07
CA ALA A 77 -3.25 -2.71 0.57
C ALA A 77 -4.77 -3.01 0.57
N CYS A 78 -5.50 -2.55 1.57
CA CYS A 78 -6.95 -2.73 1.65
C CYS A 78 -7.73 -1.99 0.53
N CYS A 79 -7.11 -1.04 -0.17
CA CYS A 79 -7.69 -0.43 -1.37
C CYS A 79 -7.70 -1.39 -2.58
N ASP A 80 -6.90 -2.46 -2.56
CA ASP A 80 -6.93 -3.53 -3.56
C ASP A 80 -7.77 -4.71 -3.06
N GLN A 81 -8.79 -5.07 -3.84
CA GLN A 81 -9.72 -6.16 -3.52
C GLN A 81 -9.01 -7.50 -3.32
N GLN A 82 -7.92 -7.78 -4.05
CA GLN A 82 -7.18 -9.04 -3.90
C GLN A 82 -6.48 -9.11 -2.55
N TRP A 83 -5.86 -8.00 -2.14
CA TRP A 83 -5.23 -7.87 -0.84
C TRP A 83 -6.23 -7.94 0.30
N LEU A 84 -7.36 -7.23 0.18
CA LEU A 84 -8.43 -7.27 1.17
C LEU A 84 -8.93 -8.71 1.42
N VAL A 85 -9.23 -9.44 0.34
CA VAL A 85 -9.69 -10.84 0.44
C VAL A 85 -8.59 -11.75 0.98
N ALA A 86 -7.33 -11.54 0.61
CA ALA A 86 -6.20 -12.32 1.12
C ALA A 86 -6.01 -12.11 2.64
N ILE A 87 -6.03 -10.86 3.11
CA ILE A 87 -5.94 -10.50 4.53
C ILE A 87 -7.11 -11.12 5.30
N GLN A 88 -8.35 -11.02 4.79
CA GLN A 88 -9.52 -11.63 5.42
C GLN A 88 -9.41 -13.16 5.54
N ARG A 89 -8.78 -13.83 4.56
CA ARG A 89 -8.56 -15.28 4.61
C ARG A 89 -7.47 -15.65 5.60
N GLU A 90 -6.36 -14.93 5.60
CA GLU A 90 -5.26 -15.17 6.52
C GLU A 90 -5.68 -14.87 7.97
N LEU A 91 -6.50 -13.84 8.22
CA LEU A 91 -7.05 -13.54 9.55
C LEU A 91 -7.82 -14.70 10.17
N ARG A 92 -8.41 -15.60 9.36
CA ARG A 92 -9.12 -16.78 9.89
C ARG A 92 -8.18 -17.81 10.53
N THR A 93 -6.88 -17.72 10.26
CA THR A 93 -5.88 -18.60 10.88
C THR A 93 -5.42 -18.08 12.25
N ASP A 94 -5.71 -16.80 12.56
CA ASP A 94 -5.42 -16.21 13.87
C ASP A 94 -6.49 -16.63 14.89
N THR A 95 -6.21 -17.75 15.56
CA THR A 95 -7.18 -18.35 16.50
C THR A 95 -7.50 -17.46 17.68
N GLU A 96 -6.54 -16.70 18.19
CA GLU A 96 -6.73 -15.76 19.30
C GLU A 96 -7.70 -14.65 18.88
N TYR A 97 -7.45 -14.01 17.74
CA TYR A 97 -8.33 -12.99 17.19
C TYR A 97 -9.74 -13.53 16.89
N ILE A 98 -9.86 -14.69 16.25
CA ILE A 98 -11.17 -15.27 15.90
C ILE A 98 -11.97 -15.65 17.15
N ASN A 99 -11.33 -16.21 18.17
CA ASN A 99 -11.99 -16.53 19.43
C ASN A 99 -12.45 -15.26 20.15
N TYR A 100 -11.61 -14.23 20.17
CA TYR A 100 -11.97 -12.94 20.74
C TYR A 100 -13.15 -12.30 20.00
N LEU A 101 -13.11 -12.27 18.67
CA LEU A 101 -14.14 -11.70 17.80
C LEU A 101 -15.51 -12.37 18.03
N ARG A 102 -15.54 -13.68 18.27
CA ARG A 102 -16.76 -14.43 18.57
C ARG A 102 -17.39 -14.04 19.91
N GLN A 103 -16.57 -13.70 20.90
CA GLN A 103 -17.02 -13.39 22.25
C GLN A 103 -17.39 -11.90 22.43
N HIS A 104 -16.62 -11.00 21.82
CA HIS A 104 -16.69 -9.56 22.08
C HIS A 104 -17.12 -8.71 20.87
N GLY A 105 -17.29 -9.34 19.70
CA GLY A 105 -17.64 -8.66 18.46
C GLY A 105 -16.49 -7.82 17.87
N GLY A 106 -16.77 -7.11 16.78
CA GLY A 106 -15.78 -6.30 16.05
C GLY A 106 -15.63 -4.86 16.55
N VAL A 107 -14.60 -4.16 16.06
CA VAL A 107 -14.20 -2.79 16.44
C VAL A 107 -14.62 -1.70 15.46
N ALA A 108 -15.39 -2.04 14.43
CA ALA A 108 -15.69 -1.10 13.34
C ALA A 108 -16.35 0.21 13.84
N LYS A 109 -17.22 0.11 14.85
CA LYS A 109 -17.85 1.28 15.48
C LYS A 109 -16.83 2.12 16.26
N ASP A 110 -15.98 1.47 17.07
CA ASP A 110 -14.96 2.13 17.89
C ASP A 110 -13.93 2.86 17.02
N MET A 111 -13.53 2.22 15.93
CA MET A 111 -12.64 2.79 14.93
C MET A 111 -13.26 4.01 14.23
N ARG A 112 -14.56 3.94 13.90
CA ARG A 112 -15.27 5.08 13.30
C ARG A 112 -15.30 6.29 14.23
N MET A 113 -15.61 6.07 15.51
CA MET A 113 -15.60 7.14 16.52
C MET A 113 -14.20 7.74 16.69
N LEU A 114 -13.16 6.92 16.59
CA LEU A 114 -11.76 7.39 16.67
C LEU A 114 -11.37 8.31 15.49
N THR A 115 -11.92 8.05 14.31
CA THR A 115 -11.68 8.88 13.10
C THR A 115 -12.57 10.11 13.03
N GLU A 116 -13.62 10.20 13.85
CA GLU A 116 -14.60 11.28 13.78
C GLU A 116 -13.98 12.60 14.28
N GLY A 117 -14.11 13.66 13.46
CA GLY A 117 -13.60 14.99 13.79
C GLY A 117 -12.09 15.16 13.72
N VAL A 118 -11.34 14.14 13.28
CA VAL A 118 -9.89 14.25 13.07
C VAL A 118 -9.58 14.85 11.71
N GLN A 119 -8.77 15.91 11.68
CA GLN A 119 -8.41 16.62 10.46
C GLN A 119 -6.97 16.33 9.98
N HIS A 120 -6.14 15.74 10.86
CA HIS A 120 -4.73 15.49 10.59
C HIS A 120 -4.33 14.05 10.96
N ASP A 121 -3.51 13.43 10.11
CA ASP A 121 -3.05 12.05 10.29
C ASP A 121 -2.25 11.87 11.59
N ASP A 122 -1.45 12.86 11.98
CA ASP A 122 -0.66 12.82 13.23
C ASP A 122 -1.55 12.81 14.47
N GLU A 123 -2.65 13.58 14.45
CA GLU A 123 -3.63 13.61 15.53
C GLU A 123 -4.35 12.26 15.64
N PHE A 124 -4.73 11.68 14.49
CA PHE A 124 -5.33 10.36 14.44
C PHE A 124 -4.37 9.31 15.01
N MET A 125 -3.11 9.32 14.58
CA MET A 125 -2.11 8.36 15.04
C MET A 125 -1.81 8.49 16.52
N ALA A 126 -1.76 9.70 17.07
CA ALA A 126 -1.60 9.91 18.51
C ALA A 126 -2.77 9.26 19.29
N LYS A 127 -4.01 9.56 18.88
CA LYS A 127 -5.22 8.97 19.50
C LYS A 127 -5.25 7.46 19.35
N LEU A 128 -4.89 6.95 18.18
CA LEU A 128 -4.81 5.52 17.90
C LEU A 128 -3.82 4.83 18.83
N LYS A 129 -2.59 5.37 18.98
CA LYS A 129 -1.58 4.79 19.87
C LYS A 129 -2.05 4.75 21.32
N GLU A 130 -2.63 5.83 21.85
CA GLU A 130 -3.15 5.82 23.23
C GLU A 130 -4.29 4.81 23.42
N LYS A 131 -5.17 4.70 22.43
CA LYS A 131 -6.26 3.74 22.46
C LYS A 131 -5.74 2.31 22.36
N LEU A 132 -4.70 2.04 21.55
CA LEU A 132 -4.07 0.73 21.43
C LEU A 132 -3.33 0.25 22.69
N LYS A 133 -2.88 1.17 23.56
CA LYS A 133 -2.27 0.83 24.86
C LYS A 133 -3.28 0.37 25.90
N THR A 134 -4.56 0.71 25.73
CA THR A 134 -5.60 0.55 26.76
C THR A 134 -6.74 -0.37 26.31
N ASP A 135 -7.04 -0.39 25.02
CA ASP A 135 -8.14 -1.15 24.43
C ASP A 135 -7.61 -2.46 23.84
N GLU A 136 -7.78 -3.55 24.59
CA GLU A 136 -7.37 -4.90 24.18
C GLU A 136 -8.07 -5.34 22.90
N LYS A 137 -9.36 -5.02 22.76
CA LYS A 137 -10.17 -5.38 21.59
C LYS A 137 -9.65 -4.71 20.32
N MET A 138 -9.39 -3.41 20.39
CA MET A 138 -8.86 -2.64 19.26
C MET A 138 -7.43 -3.04 18.92
N SER A 139 -6.59 -3.26 19.93
CA SER A 139 -5.22 -3.72 19.74
C SER A 139 -5.13 -5.10 19.13
N LEU A 140 -5.86 -6.09 19.64
CA LEU A 140 -5.85 -7.42 19.06
C LEU A 140 -6.33 -7.41 17.60
N THR A 141 -7.36 -6.61 17.29
CA THR A 141 -7.84 -6.51 15.91
C THR A 141 -6.78 -5.93 14.97
N LEU A 142 -6.18 -4.79 15.32
CA LEU A 142 -5.20 -4.15 14.43
C LEU A 142 -3.90 -4.95 14.34
N CYS A 143 -3.41 -5.51 15.45
CA CYS A 143 -2.24 -6.39 15.42
C CYS A 143 -2.48 -7.64 14.55
N ALA A 144 -3.63 -8.30 14.69
CA ALA A 144 -3.96 -9.48 13.86
C ALA A 144 -4.02 -9.14 12.36
N VAL A 145 -4.55 -7.96 12.01
CA VAL A 145 -4.58 -7.47 10.62
C VAL A 145 -3.16 -7.23 10.11
N GLN A 146 -2.30 -6.56 10.89
CA GLN A 146 -0.92 -6.27 10.52
C GLN A 146 -0.11 -7.56 10.29
N GLU A 147 -0.14 -8.47 11.26
CA GLU A 147 0.59 -9.73 11.15
C GLU A 147 0.10 -10.58 9.97
N SER A 148 -1.21 -10.55 9.69
CA SER A 148 -1.77 -11.23 8.52
C SER A 148 -1.24 -10.64 7.22
N TYR A 149 -1.21 -9.31 7.11
CA TYR A 149 -0.63 -8.61 5.97
C TYR A 149 0.86 -8.94 5.80
N GLU A 150 1.65 -8.88 6.87
CA GLU A 150 3.08 -9.18 6.84
C GLU A 150 3.36 -10.62 6.41
N ARG A 151 2.57 -11.59 6.90
CA ARG A 151 2.69 -13.00 6.47
C ARG A 151 2.42 -13.16 4.97
N ILE A 152 1.40 -12.49 4.44
CA ILE A 152 1.08 -12.53 3.01
C ILE A 152 2.19 -11.86 2.19
N ARG A 153 2.61 -10.67 2.60
CA ARG A 153 3.70 -9.92 1.98
C ARG A 153 4.98 -10.74 1.94
N LYS A 154 5.39 -11.35 3.06
CA LYS A 154 6.56 -12.23 3.13
C LYS A 154 6.46 -13.44 2.20
N LYS A 155 5.29 -14.09 2.12
CA LYS A 155 5.06 -15.22 1.19
C LYS A 155 5.21 -14.76 -0.27
N ARG A 156 4.67 -13.58 -0.62
CA ARG A 156 4.81 -13.00 -1.96
C ARG A 156 6.26 -12.66 -2.27
N ASP A 157 6.93 -11.94 -1.39
CA ASP A 157 8.31 -11.47 -1.60
C ASP A 157 9.27 -12.66 -1.75
N LEU A 158 9.06 -13.73 -0.97
CA LEU A 158 9.80 -14.99 -1.11
C LEU A 158 9.53 -15.65 -2.47
N HIS A 159 8.27 -15.70 -2.90
CA HIS A 159 7.90 -16.27 -4.19
C HIS A 159 8.50 -15.49 -5.36
N GLU A 160 8.44 -14.15 -5.33
CA GLU A 160 9.05 -13.29 -6.35
C GLU A 160 10.58 -13.48 -6.39
N THR A 161 11.22 -13.56 -5.23
CA THR A 161 12.66 -13.84 -5.15
C THR A 161 13.01 -15.21 -5.74
N GLN A 162 12.20 -16.23 -5.46
CA GLN A 162 12.40 -17.58 -6.00
C GLN A 162 12.22 -17.60 -7.53
N VAL A 163 11.17 -16.96 -8.05
CA VAL A 163 10.92 -16.88 -9.50
C VAL A 163 12.07 -16.14 -10.20
N ALA A 164 12.60 -15.08 -9.60
CA ALA A 164 13.77 -14.37 -10.13
C ALA A 164 15.02 -15.27 -10.14
N ALA A 165 15.25 -16.04 -9.08
CA ALA A 165 16.36 -16.98 -8.99
C ALA A 165 16.25 -18.12 -10.02
N ASP A 166 15.04 -18.60 -10.30
CA ASP A 166 14.75 -19.67 -11.27
C ASP A 166 14.68 -19.18 -12.72
N GLY A 167 15.18 -17.97 -13.02
CA GLY A 167 15.22 -17.41 -14.37
C GLY A 167 13.85 -17.02 -14.93
N GLY A 168 12.89 -16.65 -14.07
CA GLY A 168 11.55 -16.20 -14.45
C GLY A 168 10.51 -17.31 -14.59
N ARG A 169 10.86 -18.55 -14.23
CA ARG A 169 9.92 -19.68 -14.29
C ARG A 169 8.99 -19.68 -13.07
N ASP A 170 7.80 -19.10 -13.20
CA ASP A 170 6.77 -19.14 -12.14
C ASP A 170 6.09 -20.54 -12.09
N PRO A 171 6.33 -21.36 -11.04
CA PRO A 171 5.73 -22.70 -10.91
C PRO A 171 4.20 -22.68 -10.81
N TYR A 172 3.61 -21.52 -10.51
CA TYR A 172 2.16 -21.33 -10.38
C TYR A 172 1.53 -20.63 -11.60
N ALA A 173 2.31 -20.32 -12.64
CA ALA A 173 1.82 -19.61 -13.83
C ALA A 173 0.64 -20.34 -14.51
N SER A 174 0.71 -21.68 -14.63
CA SER A 174 -0.33 -22.52 -15.24
C SER A 174 -1.62 -22.57 -14.42
N MET A 175 -1.54 -22.49 -13.09
CA MET A 175 -2.72 -22.42 -12.23
C MET A 175 -3.38 -21.05 -12.26
N LYS A 176 -2.60 -19.96 -12.37
CA LYS A 176 -3.13 -18.59 -12.52
C LYS A 176 -3.89 -18.43 -13.84
N SER A 177 -3.39 -18.99 -14.94
CA SER A 177 -4.06 -18.92 -16.25
C SER A 177 -5.37 -19.72 -16.28
N SER A 178 -5.40 -20.90 -15.67
CA SER A 178 -6.61 -21.73 -15.58
C SER A 178 -7.74 -21.05 -14.80
N ARG A 179 -7.43 -20.34 -13.70
CA ARG A 179 -8.44 -19.61 -12.91
C ARG A 179 -9.01 -18.36 -13.61
N LYS A 180 -8.28 -17.78 -14.56
CA LYS A 180 -8.75 -16.60 -15.33
C LYS A 180 -9.65 -16.99 -16.51
N GLY A 181 -9.67 -18.27 -16.90
CA GLY A 181 -10.34 -18.75 -18.12
C GLY A 181 -11.82 -19.16 -17.98
N SER A 182 -12.41 -19.18 -16.78
CA SER A 182 -13.71 -19.83 -16.59
C SER A 182 -14.74 -19.08 -15.74
N PHE A 183 -14.50 -17.80 -15.42
CA PHE A 183 -15.48 -16.97 -14.72
C PHE A 183 -15.93 -15.83 -15.65
N GLY A 184 -17.07 -16.00 -16.32
CA GLY A 184 -17.72 -14.95 -17.14
C GLY A 184 -18.01 -15.27 -18.61
N SER A 185 -17.75 -16.49 -19.11
CA SER A 185 -18.04 -16.85 -20.50
C SER A 185 -19.50 -17.28 -20.78
N GLN A 186 -20.39 -17.17 -19.80
CA GLN A 186 -21.84 -17.36 -20.00
C GLN A 186 -22.56 -16.02 -19.85
N LEU A 187 -22.77 -15.34 -20.98
CA LEU A 187 -23.79 -14.31 -21.09
C LEU A 187 -25.17 -14.99 -20.94
N PRO A 188 -26.08 -14.50 -20.07
CA PRO A 188 -27.46 -14.96 -20.09
C PRO A 188 -28.07 -14.55 -21.43
N GLN A 189 -28.55 -15.53 -22.19
CA GLN A 189 -29.46 -15.25 -23.30
C GLN A 189 -30.83 -14.92 -22.70
N PHE A 190 -31.29 -13.70 -22.91
CA PHE A 190 -32.69 -13.31 -22.76
C PHE A 190 -33.32 -13.25 -24.15
#